data_AF-A0A1J5P3Q8-F1
#
_entry.id   AF-A0A1J5P3Q8-F1
#
_cell.length_a   1.000
_cell.length_b   1.000
_cell.length_c   1.000
_cell.angle_alpha   90.00
_cell.angle_beta   90.00
_cell.angle_gamma   90.00
#
_symmetry.space_group_name_H-M   'P 1'
#
loop_
_entity.id
_entity.type
_entity.pdbx_description
1 polymer ?
#
loop_
_entity_poly.entity_id
_entity_poly.type
_entity_poly.pdbx_seq_one_letter_code
_entity_poly.pdbx_strand_id
1 'polypeptide(L)' 'MLAPNWYDRSLTLEIRDTATGALVWRSHASTGGYQSGLASVALPLAQAALRGFPSASGERKVVFPGK' A
#
# COMPACT_ATOMS: atom_id res chain seq x y z
N MET A 1 8.20 34.47 -13.43
CA MET A 1 8.68 33.23 -12.80
C MET A 1 7.54 32.23 -12.86
N LEU A 2 7.68 31.10 -13.54
CA LEU A 2 6.63 30.07 -13.56
C LEU A 2 6.57 29.41 -12.19
N ALA A 3 5.36 29.19 -11.65
CA ALA A 3 5.20 28.45 -10.41
C ALA A 3 5.79 27.03 -10.59
N PRO A 4 6.54 26.51 -9.62
CA PRO A 4 7.09 25.16 -9.71
C PRO A 4 5.97 24.13 -9.85
N ASN A 5 6.16 23.14 -10.72
CA ASN A 5 5.20 22.08 -10.95
C ASN A 5 4.93 21.32 -9.65
N TRP A 6 3.66 21.01 -9.38
CA TRP A 6 3.26 20.12 -8.29
C TRP A 6 3.24 18.68 -8.79
N TYR A 7 3.86 17.78 -8.04
CA TYR A 7 3.93 16.36 -8.36
C TYR A 7 3.23 15.53 -7.28
N ASP A 8 2.33 14.65 -7.68
CA ASP A 8 1.80 13.59 -6.82
C ASP A 8 2.64 12.31 -7.00
N ARG A 9 2.99 11.66 -5.89
CA ARG A 9 3.70 10.38 -5.87
C ARG A 9 2.89 9.40 -5.06
N SER A 10 2.47 8.31 -5.68
CA SER A 10 1.62 7.31 -5.07
C SER A 10 2.21 5.92 -5.14
N LEU A 11 1.96 5.11 -4.10
CA LEU A 11 2.29 3.70 -4.05
C LEU A 11 1.02 2.92 -3.74
N THR A 12 0.71 1.93 -4.58
CA THR A 12 -0.34 0.93 -4.31
C THR A 12 0.34 -0.39 -4.07
N LEU A 13 -0.02 -1.06 -2.97
CA LEU A 13 0.44 -2.40 -2.63
C LEU A 13 -0.75 -3.35 -2.67
N GLU A 14 -0.59 -4.47 -3.37
CA GLU A 14 -1.59 -5.53 -3.46
C GLU A 14 -0.96 -6.85 -2.99
N ILE A 15 -1.69 -7.58 -2.15
CA ILE A 15 -1.37 -8.95 -1.77
C ILE A 15 -2.42 -9.84 -2.41
N ARG A 16 -1.95 -10.83 -3.16
CA ARG A 16 -2.81 -11.80 -3.85
C ARG A 16 -2.50 -13.20 -3.38
N ASP A 17 -3.54 -14.01 -3.28
CA ASP A 17 -3.41 -15.45 -3.10
C ASP A 17 -2.77 -16.04 -4.37
N THR A 18 -1.69 -16.80 -4.23
CA THR A 18 -0.92 -17.30 -5.38
C THR A 18 -1.56 -18.51 -6.06
N ALA A 19 -2.47 -19.22 -5.38
CA ALA A 19 -3.16 -20.38 -5.94
C ALA A 19 -4.37 -19.95 -6.79
N THR A 20 -5.07 -18.89 -6.39
CA THR A 20 -6.32 -18.42 -7.01
C THR A 20 -6.18 -17.09 -7.74
N GLY A 21 -5.12 -16.31 -7.48
CA GLY A 21 -4.94 -14.94 -7.97
C GLY A 21 -5.83 -13.91 -7.28
N ALA A 22 -6.65 -14.32 -6.31
CA ALA A 22 -7.60 -13.46 -5.62
C ALA A 22 -6.88 -12.35 -4.84
N LEU A 23 -7.41 -11.12 -4.88
CA LEU A 23 -6.91 -10.01 -4.07
C LEU A 23 -7.31 -10.24 -2.61
N VAL A 24 -6.31 -10.40 -1.74
CA VAL A 24 -6.49 -10.65 -0.31
C VAL A 24 -6.42 -9.35 0.48
N TRP A 25 -5.57 -8.42 0.06
CA TRP A 25 -5.41 -7.14 0.72
C TRP A 25 -4.86 -6.10 -0.24
N ARG A 26 -5.25 -4.84 -0.04
CA ARG A 26 -4.75 -3.71 -0.82
C ARG A 26 -4.60 -2.50 0.09
N SER A 27 -3.55 -1.73 -0.14
CA SER A 27 -3.38 -0.40 0.43
C SER A 27 -2.92 0.60 -0.62
N HIS A 28 -3.08 1.87 -0.27
CA HIS A 28 -2.66 2.98 -1.10
C HIS A 28 -2.13 4.10 -0.19
N ALA A 29 -1.03 4.72 -0.62
CA ALA A 29 -0.51 5.92 0.00
C ALA A 29 -0.08 6.89 -1.11
N SER A 30 -0.25 8.19 -0.85
CA SER A 30 0.20 9.26 -1.74
C SER A 30 0.82 10.41 -0.96
N THR A 31 1.69 11.15 -1.62
CA THR A 31 2.26 12.41 -1.10
C THR A 31 2.49 13.40 -2.23
N GLY A 32 2.11 14.64 -1.98
CA GLY A 32 2.29 15.76 -2.92
C GLY A 32 3.47 16.65 -2.55
N GLY A 33 3.98 17.39 -3.52
CA GLY A 33 5.04 18.39 -3.31
C GLY A 33 5.71 18.85 -4.61
N TYR A 34 6.65 19.78 -4.49
CA TYR A 34 7.30 20.41 -5.64
C TYR A 34 8.53 19.65 -6.15
N GLN A 35 9.11 18.74 -5.36
CA GLN A 35 10.18 17.88 -5.88
C GLN A 35 9.59 16.76 -6.75
N SER A 36 10.14 16.56 -7.94
CA SER A 36 9.74 15.47 -8.85
C SER A 36 10.36 14.12 -8.47
N GLY A 37 11.47 14.12 -7.72
CA GLY A 37 12.20 12.92 -7.36
C GLY A 37 11.43 12.01 -6.37
N LEU A 38 11.49 10.70 -6.61
CA LEU A 38 10.90 9.69 -5.73
C LEU A 38 11.77 9.42 -4.49
N ALA A 39 13.09 9.54 -4.60
CA ALA A 39 14.04 9.08 -3.58
C ALA A 39 13.80 9.69 -2.19
N SER A 40 13.44 10.97 -2.12
CA SER A 40 13.18 11.67 -0.86
C SER A 40 11.90 11.21 -0.15
N VAL A 41 10.95 10.62 -0.88
CA VAL A 41 9.65 10.19 -0.32
C VAL A 41 9.45 8.68 -0.38
N ALA A 42 10.35 7.91 -1.00
CA ALA A 42 10.19 6.48 -1.22
C ALA A 42 9.99 5.70 0.09
N LEU A 43 10.87 5.91 1.07
CA LEU A 43 10.78 5.24 2.37
C LEU A 43 9.51 5.57 3.15
N PRO A 44 9.16 6.85 3.42
CA PRO A 44 7.92 7.18 4.14
C PRO A 44 6.67 6.75 3.37
N LEU A 45 6.68 6.80 2.04
CA LEU A 45 5.56 6.34 1.20
C LEU A 45 5.37 4.82 1.31
N ALA A 46 6.47 4.05 1.32
CA ALA A 46 6.45 2.61 1.55
C ALA A 46 5.94 2.25 2.96
N GLN A 47 6.42 2.94 3.99
CA GLN A 47 5.95 2.76 5.36
C GLN A 47 4.44 3.06 5.50
N ALA A 48 3.97 4.13 4.84
CA ALA A 48 2.55 4.48 4.82
C ALA A 48 1.72 3.41 4.09
N ALA A 49 2.18 2.91 2.94
CA ALA A 49 1.51 1.83 2.22
C ALA A 49 1.49 0.52 3.01
N LEU A 50 2.53 0.24 3.80
CA LEU A 50 2.59 -0.96 4.65
C LEU A 50 1.81 -0.82 5.97
N ARG A 51 1.21 0.35 6.25
CA ARG A 51 0.41 0.53 7.46
C ARG A 51 -0.83 -0.38 7.39
N GLY A 52 -1.01 -1.22 8.41
CA GLY A 52 -2.09 -2.21 8.44
C GLY A 52 -1.83 -3.44 7.56
N PHE A 53 -0.59 -3.65 7.12
CA PHE A 53 -0.18 -4.89 6.46
C PHE A 53 -0.56 -6.10 7.32
N PRO A 54 -1.19 -7.15 6.75
CA PRO A 54 -1.58 -8.33 7.52
C PRO A 54 -0.35 -8.97 8.14
N SER A 55 -0.22 -8.91 9.47
CA SER A 55 0.78 -9.70 10.18
C SER A 55 0.34 -11.16 10.14
N ALA A 56 1.23 -12.08 9.73
CA ALA A 56 0.98 -13.52 9.71
C ALA A 56 0.52 -14.11 11.08
N SER A 57 0.63 -13.33 12.17
CA SER A 57 0.28 -13.70 13.54
C SER A 57 -1.13 -13.28 13.99
N GLY A 58 -2.06 -12.98 13.07
CA GLY A 58 -3.48 -12.78 13.42
C GLY A 58 -4.24 -14.10 13.45
N GLU A 59 -5.03 -14.37 14.50
CA GLU A 59 -5.85 -15.58 14.64
C GLU A 59 -6.60 -15.90 13.33
N ARG A 60 -6.26 -17.03 12.70
CA ARG A 60 -7.14 -17.64 11.70
C ARG A 60 -8.43 -18.02 12.41
N LYS A 61 -9.46 -17.17 12.33
CA LYS A 61 -10.83 -17.60 12.58
C LYS A 61 -11.21 -18.59 11.48
N VAL A 62 -11.00 -19.87 11.76
CA VAL A 62 -11.53 -20.97 10.95
C VAL A 62 -13.06 -20.91 11.11
N VAL A 63 -13.75 -20.34 10.13
CA VAL A 63 -15.20 -20.44 10.05
C VAL A 63 -15.51 -21.82 9.50
N PHE A 64 -15.86 -22.76 10.38
CA PHE A 64 -16.42 -24.03 9.95
C PHE A 64 -17.83 -23.75 9.41
N PRO A 65 -18.19 -24.17 8.18
CA PRO A 65 -19.57 -24.14 7.75
C PRO A 65 -20.37 -25.07 8.67
N GLY A 66 -21.37 -24.49 9.35
CA GLY A 66 -22.28 -25.21 10.22
C GLY A 66 -22.99 -26.33 9.47
N LYS A 67 -23.18 -27.46 10.16
CA LYS A 67 -24.01 -28.58 9.71
C LYS A 67 -25.45 -28.17 9.51
#